data_AF-A0A8D8VWE8-F1
#
_entry.id   AF-A0A8D8VWE8-F1
#
_cell.length_a   1.000
_cell.length_b   1.000
_cell.length_c   1.000
_cell.angle_alpha   90.00
_cell.angle_beta   90.00
_cell.angle_gamma   90.00
#
_symmetry.space_group_name_H-M   'P 1'
#
loop_
_entity.id
_entity.type
_entity.pdbx_description
1 polymer ?
#
loop_
_entity_poly.entity_id
_entity_poly.type
_entity_poly.pdbx_seq_one_letter_code
_entity_poly.pdbx_strand_id
1 'polypeptide(L)'
;MDFLLKANCCIGVVCFLLIASGSGQEEGDYGRKIKEDLEPPKPYRYAFIAGRFPGDIDRTHAEYGDGTGVVRGQYSYVDPSARIRTVEYVADQNGFHPSLSIPNEDTPVVAQAKQYHAQLYDKIAARNSQPALSVPKDTRAVAAAKSKHADLYERIAAEHARIAAERKAANPNYEEDNGLYDSHRP
;
A
#
# COMPACT_ATOMS: atom_id res chain seq x y z
N MET A 1 -54.82 -1.11 12.37
CA MET A 1 -55.47 -0.68 11.12
C MET A 1 -54.83 -1.47 10.01
N ASP A 2 -55.29 -2.71 9.92
CA ASP A 2 -54.98 -3.64 8.86
C ASP A 2 -55.92 -3.34 7.69
N PHE A 3 -55.37 -3.25 6.48
CA PHE A 3 -56.17 -3.43 5.27
C PHE A 3 -55.51 -4.51 4.42
N LEU A 4 -56.08 -5.70 4.58
CA LEU A 4 -56.10 -6.81 3.66
C LEU A 4 -56.68 -6.43 2.28
N LEU A 5 -56.53 -7.39 1.34
CA LEU A 5 -57.25 -7.65 0.07
C LEU A 5 -56.52 -7.16 -1.20
N LYS A 6 -56.32 -7.97 -2.26
CA LYS A 6 -56.81 -9.32 -2.55
C LYS A 6 -56.00 -9.91 -3.71
N ALA A 7 -55.85 -11.23 -3.68
CA ALA A 7 -55.43 -12.10 -4.77
C ALA A 7 -56.25 -11.89 -6.05
N ASN A 8 -55.65 -12.16 -7.21
CA ASN A 8 -56.08 -13.30 -8.02
C ASN A 8 -55.16 -13.58 -9.22
N CYS A 9 -54.78 -14.86 -9.25
CA CYS A 9 -54.24 -15.66 -10.34
C CYS A 9 -55.14 -15.61 -11.59
N CYS A 10 -54.55 -15.72 -12.79
CA CYS A 10 -54.90 -16.71 -13.84
C CYS A 10 -54.18 -16.42 -15.18
N ILE A 11 -53.31 -17.36 -15.60
CA ILE A 11 -53.27 -18.02 -16.93
C ILE A 11 -53.39 -17.07 -18.15
N GLY A 12 -52.36 -16.81 -18.95
CA GLY A 12 -51.65 -17.75 -19.82
C GLY A 12 -51.74 -17.28 -21.29
N VAL A 13 -50.90 -17.85 -22.15
CA VAL A 13 -50.83 -17.70 -23.63
C VAL A 13 -49.83 -16.65 -24.18
N VAL A 14 -48.58 -17.15 -24.31
CA VAL A 14 -47.62 -17.05 -25.43
C VAL A 14 -47.93 -16.05 -26.54
N CYS A 15 -47.04 -15.05 -26.71
CA CYS A 15 -46.76 -14.45 -28.02
C CYS A 15 -45.26 -14.48 -28.25
N PHE A 16 -44.84 -15.37 -29.15
CA PHE A 16 -43.49 -15.53 -29.64
C PHE A 16 -43.19 -14.36 -30.58
N LEU A 17 -42.41 -13.37 -30.13
CA LEU A 17 -41.85 -12.36 -31.00
C LEU A 17 -40.33 -12.39 -30.90
N LEU A 18 -39.70 -12.72 -32.03
CA LEU A 18 -38.26 -12.63 -32.27
C LEU A 18 -37.70 -11.31 -31.77
N ILE A 19 -36.72 -11.34 -30.87
CA ILE A 19 -35.68 -10.31 -30.82
C ILE A 19 -34.32 -11.01 -30.76
N ALA A 20 -33.47 -10.56 -31.66
CA ALA A 20 -32.20 -11.11 -32.06
C ALA A 20 -31.22 -11.34 -30.92
N SER A 21 -30.38 -12.34 -31.13
CA SER A 21 -29.14 -12.62 -30.42
C SER A 21 -28.32 -11.34 -30.24
N GLY A 22 -28.11 -10.96 -28.98
CA GLY A 22 -27.17 -9.92 -28.58
C GLY A 22 -26.52 -10.35 -27.28
N SER A 23 -25.57 -11.28 -27.36
CA SER A 23 -24.61 -11.55 -26.28
C SER A 23 -23.70 -10.32 -26.16
N GLY A 24 -24.15 -9.30 -25.45
CA GLY A 24 -23.32 -8.19 -25.00
C GLY A 24 -22.43 -8.67 -23.85
N GLN A 25 -21.29 -9.27 -24.19
CA GLN A 25 -20.17 -9.37 -23.26
C GLN A 25 -19.57 -7.98 -23.12
N GLU A 26 -19.80 -7.32 -21.99
CA GLU A 26 -18.99 -6.19 -21.54
C GLU A 26 -17.59 -6.73 -21.21
N GLU A 27 -16.69 -6.72 -22.20
CA GLU A 27 -15.27 -6.90 -21.93
C GLU A 27 -14.69 -5.58 -21.40
N GLY A 28 -14.47 -5.53 -20.09
CA GLY A 28 -13.71 -4.47 -19.46
C GLY A 28 -12.25 -4.50 -19.92
N ASP A 29 -11.89 -3.61 -20.84
CA ASP A 29 -10.52 -3.25 -21.21
C ASP A 29 -9.82 -2.54 -20.03
N TYR A 30 -9.39 -3.33 -19.03
CA TYR A 30 -8.48 -2.87 -17.96
C TYR A 30 -7.01 -2.98 -18.39
N GLY A 31 -6.71 -2.67 -19.66
CA GLY A 31 -5.39 -2.89 -20.26
C GLY A 31 -4.75 -1.69 -20.93
N ARG A 32 -5.37 -0.49 -20.91
CA ARG A 32 -4.76 0.68 -21.54
C ARG A 32 -3.58 1.18 -20.71
N LYS A 33 -2.37 0.80 -21.11
CA LYS A 33 -1.11 1.50 -20.79
C LYS A 33 -1.26 2.95 -21.23
N ILE A 34 -1.75 3.82 -20.35
CA ILE A 34 -1.61 5.26 -20.47
C ILE A 34 -0.11 5.55 -20.41
N LYS A 35 0.50 5.74 -21.57
CA LYS A 35 1.66 6.63 -21.66
C LYS A 35 1.09 7.98 -21.31
N GLU A 36 1.29 8.37 -20.06
CA GLU A 36 0.96 9.72 -19.61
C GLU A 36 1.91 10.63 -20.40
N ASP A 37 1.42 11.19 -21.51
CA ASP A 37 2.05 12.30 -22.20
C ASP A 37 1.95 13.49 -21.26
N LEU A 38 2.79 13.48 -20.23
CA LEU A 38 2.95 14.57 -19.29
C LEU A 38 3.50 15.73 -20.10
N GLU A 39 2.62 16.69 -20.41
CA GLU A 39 3.05 17.94 -21.00
C GLU A 39 4.20 18.52 -20.18
N PRO A 40 5.24 19.08 -20.84
CA PRO A 40 6.35 19.66 -20.12
C PRO A 40 5.83 20.75 -19.16
N PRO A 41 6.41 20.86 -17.96
CA PRO A 41 5.94 21.81 -16.95
C PRO A 41 5.96 23.24 -17.52
N LYS A 42 4.84 23.94 -17.43
CA LYS A 42 4.69 25.32 -17.90
C LYS A 42 5.04 26.28 -16.75
N PRO A 43 5.80 27.36 -17.01
CA PRO A 43 6.12 28.33 -15.98
C PRO A 43 4.85 29.07 -15.53
N TYR A 44 4.78 29.40 -14.25
CA TYR A 44 3.67 30.14 -13.66
C TYR A 44 4.14 30.94 -12.45
N ARG A 45 3.33 31.93 -12.03
CA ARG A 45 3.53 32.67 -10.79
C ARG A 45 2.19 33.16 -10.28
N TYR A 46 1.93 33.01 -8.99
CA TYR A 46 0.80 33.63 -8.32
C TYR A 46 1.16 34.03 -6.90
N ALA A 47 0.40 34.97 -6.36
CA ALA A 47 0.44 35.33 -4.96
C ALA A 47 -0.95 35.76 -4.51
N PHE A 48 -1.30 35.46 -3.27
CA PHE A 48 -2.52 35.94 -2.65
C PHE A 48 -2.31 36.29 -1.19
N ILE A 49 -3.20 37.14 -0.70
CA ILE A 49 -3.28 37.56 0.69
C ILE A 49 -4.70 37.28 1.13
N ALA A 50 -4.87 36.68 2.30
CA ALA A 50 -6.16 36.32 2.85
C ALA A 50 -6.28 36.73 4.32
N GLY A 51 -7.52 37.01 4.72
CA GLY A 51 -7.91 37.42 6.05
C GLY A 51 -9.13 36.63 6.52
N ARG A 52 -9.31 36.50 7.83
CA ARG A 52 -10.55 35.94 8.42
C ARG A 52 -11.66 36.97 8.50
N PHE A 53 -11.30 38.23 8.71
CA PHE A 53 -12.22 39.37 8.77
C PHE A 53 -11.84 40.42 7.73
N PRO A 54 -12.81 41.20 7.22
CA PRO A 54 -12.51 42.33 6.33
C PRO A 54 -11.52 43.30 6.98
N GLY A 55 -10.37 43.52 6.34
CA GLY A 55 -9.32 44.42 6.84
C GLY A 55 -8.15 43.74 7.56
N ASP A 56 -8.27 42.46 7.92
CA ASP A 56 -7.20 41.71 8.57
C ASP A 56 -6.43 40.86 7.55
N ILE A 57 -5.11 40.77 7.70
CA ILE A 57 -4.26 39.85 6.92
C ILE A 57 -3.74 38.78 7.88
N ASP A 58 -4.23 37.55 7.76
CA ASP A 58 -3.82 36.42 8.61
C ASP A 58 -3.04 35.35 7.86
N ARG A 59 -3.11 35.35 6.52
CA ARG A 59 -2.47 34.36 5.65
C ARG A 59 -1.90 35.03 4.40
N THR A 60 -0.71 34.60 3.99
CA THR A 60 -0.11 34.98 2.70
C THR A 60 0.45 33.75 2.02
N HIS A 61 0.46 33.76 0.69
CA HIS A 61 1.06 32.71 -0.12
C HIS A 61 1.61 33.29 -1.41
N ALA A 62 2.79 32.85 -1.81
CA ALA A 62 3.38 33.16 -3.10
C ALA A 62 4.13 31.94 -3.62
N GLU A 63 3.93 31.61 -4.90
CA GLU A 63 4.56 30.46 -5.53
C GLU A 63 4.86 30.78 -6.99
N TYR A 64 5.93 30.17 -7.50
CA TYR A 64 6.25 30.16 -8.92
C TYR A 64 6.87 28.83 -9.33
N GLY A 65 6.50 28.39 -10.53
CA GLY A 65 7.15 27.30 -11.26
C GLY A 65 7.99 27.88 -12.38
N ASP A 66 9.23 27.40 -12.53
CA ASP A 66 10.16 27.87 -13.57
C ASP A 66 9.99 27.13 -14.92
N GLY A 67 9.06 26.18 -14.99
CA GLY A 67 8.83 25.35 -16.17
C GLY A 67 9.86 24.23 -16.37
N THR A 68 10.78 24.03 -15.42
CA THR A 68 11.72 22.88 -15.40
C THR A 68 11.19 21.70 -14.60
N GLY A 69 10.05 21.90 -13.93
CA GLY A 69 9.47 20.96 -12.96
C GLY A 69 9.80 21.32 -11.51
N VAL A 70 10.55 22.39 -11.28
CA VAL A 70 10.81 22.93 -9.94
C VAL A 70 9.80 24.00 -9.58
N VAL A 71 9.20 23.87 -8.41
CA VAL A 71 8.26 24.85 -7.83
C VAL A 71 8.86 25.42 -6.56
N ARG A 72 8.84 26.74 -6.43
CA ARG A 72 9.33 27.46 -5.25
C ARG A 72 8.23 28.35 -4.72
N GLY A 73 8.09 28.39 -3.41
CA GLY A 73 7.10 29.25 -2.81
C GLY A 73 7.33 29.48 -1.34
N GLN A 74 6.48 30.33 -0.79
CA GLN A 74 6.38 30.56 0.62
C GLN A 74 4.92 30.78 0.99
N TYR A 75 4.54 30.30 2.17
CA TYR A 75 3.29 30.69 2.80
C TYR A 75 3.53 31.11 4.23
N SER A 76 2.68 32.01 4.72
CA SER A 76 2.68 32.41 6.12
C SER A 76 1.28 32.43 6.70
N TYR A 77 1.19 32.13 7.99
CA TYR A 77 -0.06 32.18 8.74
C TYR A 77 0.17 32.55 10.21
N VAL A 78 -0.86 33.08 10.87
CA VAL A 78 -0.85 33.31 12.32
C VAL A 78 -1.29 32.03 13.05
N ASP A 79 -0.44 31.50 13.92
CA ASP A 79 -0.72 30.32 14.73
C ASP A 79 -1.63 30.63 15.94
N PRO A 80 -2.19 29.62 16.64
CA PRO A 80 -3.01 29.85 17.83
C PRO A 80 -2.30 30.55 18.99
N SER A 81 -0.96 30.61 18.97
CA SER A 81 -0.15 31.36 19.93
C SER A 81 0.12 32.80 19.47
N ALA A 82 -0.62 33.27 18.46
CA ALA A 82 -0.49 34.59 17.82
C ALA A 82 0.90 34.87 17.21
N ARG A 83 1.65 33.83 16.83
CA ARG A 83 2.94 33.97 16.14
C ARG A 83 2.77 33.74 14.65
N ILE A 84 3.52 34.48 13.85
CA ILE A 84 3.58 34.24 12.41
C ILE A 84 4.50 33.05 12.14
N ARG A 85 3.97 32.03 11.47
CA ARG A 85 4.70 30.88 10.96
C ARG A 85 4.86 31.05 9.46
N THR A 86 6.09 31.16 9.00
CA THR A 86 6.43 31.17 7.58
C THR A 86 7.13 29.87 7.21
N VAL A 87 6.70 29.29 6.09
CA VAL A 87 7.33 28.13 5.47
C VAL A 87 7.75 28.52 4.06
N GLU A 88 9.04 28.48 3.80
CA GLU A 88 9.60 28.53 2.44
C GLU A 88 9.77 27.09 1.96
N TYR A 89 9.54 26.82 0.68
CA TYR A 89 9.68 25.47 0.16
C TYR A 89 10.19 25.42 -1.27
N VAL A 90 10.84 24.30 -1.58
CA VAL A 90 11.23 23.90 -2.93
C VAL A 90 10.65 22.51 -3.18
N ALA A 91 9.86 22.36 -4.23
CA ALA A 91 9.44 21.06 -4.74
C ALA A 91 10.25 20.77 -6.01
N ASP A 92 11.03 19.70 -5.98
CA ASP A 92 11.85 19.24 -7.09
C ASP A 92 11.66 17.74 -7.34
N GLN A 93 12.50 17.17 -8.20
CA GLN A 93 12.45 15.74 -8.55
C GLN A 93 12.71 14.81 -7.35
N ASN A 94 13.36 15.30 -6.29
CA ASN A 94 13.66 14.55 -5.08
C ASN A 94 12.57 14.73 -3.99
N GLY A 95 11.51 15.49 -4.28
CA GLY A 95 10.37 15.67 -3.38
C GLY A 95 10.20 17.11 -2.89
N PHE A 96 9.55 17.26 -1.74
CA PHE A 96 9.19 18.55 -1.14
C PHE A 96 10.12 18.89 0.02
N HIS A 97 10.77 20.05 -0.05
CA HIS A 97 11.79 20.52 0.90
C HIS A 97 11.33 21.80 1.59
N PRO A 98 10.66 21.72 2.76
CA PRO A 98 10.24 22.90 3.52
C PRO A 98 11.33 23.40 4.47
N SER A 99 11.44 24.71 4.58
CA SER A 99 12.23 25.45 5.56
C SER A 99 11.29 26.30 6.40
N LEU A 100 11.24 26.01 7.71
CA LEU A 100 10.39 26.72 8.65
C LEU A 100 11.18 27.88 9.27
N SER A 101 10.59 29.07 9.25
CA SER A 101 11.10 30.25 9.97
C SER A 101 11.23 30.04 11.48
N ILE A 102 10.32 29.25 12.07
CA ILE A 102 10.33 28.89 13.48
C ILE A 102 10.21 27.37 13.57
N PRO A 103 11.16 26.67 14.21
CA PRO A 103 11.13 25.21 14.32
C PRO A 103 9.89 24.71 15.07
N ASN A 104 9.54 23.46 14.78
CA ASN A 104 8.51 22.75 15.52
C ASN A 104 9.13 22.13 16.77
N GLU A 105 9.07 22.87 17.88
CA GLU A 105 9.56 22.41 19.17
C GLU A 105 8.54 21.46 19.84
N ASP A 106 9.04 20.36 20.39
CA ASP A 106 8.21 19.46 21.18
C ASP A 106 7.74 20.15 22.46
N THR A 107 6.47 19.95 22.82
CA THR A 107 6.03 20.31 24.17
C THR A 107 6.78 19.46 25.21
N PRO A 108 6.95 19.92 26.46
CA PRO A 108 7.64 19.15 27.49
C PRO A 108 7.09 17.73 27.68
N VAL A 109 5.77 17.57 27.54
CA VAL A 109 5.10 16.26 27.64
C VAL A 109 5.47 15.36 26.46
N VAL A 110 5.51 15.91 25.24
CA VAL A 110 5.93 15.16 24.04
C VAL A 110 7.40 14.77 24.14
N ALA A 111 8.26 15.69 24.56
CA ALA A 111 9.68 15.42 24.75
C ALA A 111 9.90 14.30 25.80
N GLN A 112 9.21 14.37 26.94
CA GLN A 112 9.26 13.32 27.97
C GLN A 112 8.76 11.97 27.45
N ALA A 113 7.66 11.96 26.69
CA ALA A 113 7.11 10.74 26.10
C ALA A 113 8.09 10.09 25.11
N LYS A 114 8.75 10.89 24.26
CA LYS A 114 9.80 10.41 23.34
C LYS A 114 10.97 9.80 24.10
N GLN A 115 11.44 10.45 25.17
CA GLN A 115 12.52 9.92 26.01
C GLN A 115 12.12 8.59 26.67
N TYR A 116 10.92 8.52 27.24
CA TYR A 116 10.42 7.29 27.84
C TYR A 116 10.30 6.16 26.80
N HIS A 117 9.81 6.47 25.60
CA HIS A 117 9.73 5.50 24.52
C HIS A 117 11.10 4.97 24.09
N ALA A 118 12.09 5.86 23.95
CA ALA A 118 13.47 5.47 23.64
C ALA A 118 14.04 4.50 24.69
N GLN A 119 13.85 4.79 25.99
CA GLN A 119 14.28 3.90 27.07
C GLN A 119 13.60 2.54 27.03
N LEU A 120 12.30 2.49 26.69
CA LEU A 120 11.59 1.22 26.53
C LEU A 120 12.13 0.42 25.35
N TYR A 121 12.44 1.10 24.24
CA TYR A 121 13.04 0.47 23.07
C TYR A 121 14.39 -0.16 23.43
N ASP A 122 15.26 0.58 24.12
CA ASP A 122 16.56 0.09 24.57
C ASP A 122 16.42 -1.15 25.48
N LYS A 123 15.43 -1.15 26.39
CA LYS A 123 15.13 -2.30 27.25
C LYS A 123 14.70 -3.53 26.45
N ILE A 124 13.86 -3.35 25.43
CA ILE A 124 13.41 -4.44 24.56
C ILE A 124 14.58 -4.96 23.72
N ALA A 125 15.39 -4.06 23.16
CA ALA A 125 16.59 -4.42 22.41
C ALA A 125 17.56 -5.21 23.29
N ALA A 126 17.81 -4.75 24.52
CA ALA A 126 18.65 -5.45 25.49
C ALA A 126 18.09 -6.85 25.80
N ARG A 127 16.79 -6.96 26.12
CA ARG A 127 16.14 -8.27 26.36
C ARG A 127 16.27 -9.21 25.17
N ASN A 128 16.05 -8.72 23.95
CA ASN A 128 16.10 -9.54 22.74
C ASN A 128 17.55 -9.89 22.35
N SER A 129 18.52 -9.07 22.75
CA SER A 129 19.94 -9.36 22.57
C SER A 129 20.48 -10.41 23.56
N GLN A 130 19.77 -10.64 24.67
CA GLN A 130 20.16 -11.67 25.61
C GLN A 130 19.90 -13.04 25.01
N PRO A 131 20.89 -13.95 25.02
CA PRO A 131 20.67 -15.32 24.59
C PRO A 131 19.59 -15.94 25.49
N ALA A 132 18.63 -16.62 24.88
CA ALA A 132 17.54 -17.25 25.61
C ALA A 132 18.10 -18.22 26.66
N LEU A 133 17.96 -17.85 27.95
CA LEU A 133 18.51 -18.59 29.10
C LEU A 133 18.00 -20.04 29.17
N SER A 134 16.87 -20.33 28.52
CA SER A 134 16.43 -21.69 28.22
C SER A 134 15.41 -21.66 27.08
N VAL A 135 15.81 -22.03 25.88
CA VAL A 135 14.82 -22.39 24.83
C VAL A 135 14.08 -23.64 25.32
N PRO A 136 12.73 -23.70 25.23
CA PRO A 136 12.00 -24.92 25.55
C PRO A 136 12.59 -26.09 24.77
N LYS A 137 13.14 -27.08 25.48
CA LYS A 137 13.61 -28.31 24.84
C LYS A 137 12.40 -29.06 24.30
N ASP A 138 12.51 -29.57 23.07
CA ASP A 138 11.45 -30.39 22.49
C ASP A 138 11.08 -31.52 23.45
N THR A 139 9.79 -31.68 23.70
CA THR A 139 9.31 -32.87 24.40
C THR A 139 9.62 -34.09 23.54
N ARG A 140 9.72 -35.28 24.16
CA ARG A 140 9.97 -36.53 23.44
C ARG A 140 9.00 -36.75 22.27
N ALA A 141 7.74 -36.36 22.43
CA ALA A 141 6.73 -36.44 21.37
C ALA A 141 7.04 -35.50 20.20
N VAL A 142 7.43 -34.25 20.47
CA VAL A 142 7.81 -33.28 19.43
C VAL A 142 9.08 -33.70 18.72
N ALA A 143 10.08 -34.18 19.45
CA ALA A 143 11.32 -34.70 18.86
C ALA A 143 11.04 -35.91 17.95
N ALA A 144 10.18 -36.83 18.38
CA ALA A 144 9.76 -37.97 17.56
C ALA A 144 8.96 -37.53 16.33
N ALA A 145 8.09 -36.52 16.45
CA ALA A 145 7.36 -35.96 15.33
C ALA A 145 8.29 -35.29 14.31
N LYS A 146 9.31 -34.56 14.76
CA LYS A 146 10.36 -33.99 13.89
C LYS A 146 11.14 -35.08 13.16
N SER A 147 11.56 -36.13 13.85
CA SER A 147 12.24 -37.28 13.22
C SER A 147 11.35 -37.93 12.17
N LYS A 148 10.10 -38.23 12.51
CA LYS A 148 9.13 -38.80 11.57
C LYS A 148 8.92 -37.89 10.36
N HIS A 149 8.86 -36.57 10.58
CA HIS A 149 8.71 -35.62 9.48
C HIS A 149 9.95 -35.63 8.56
N ALA A 150 11.16 -35.63 9.12
CA ALA A 150 12.39 -35.72 8.36
C ALA A 150 12.44 -37.00 7.52
N ASP A 151 12.10 -38.15 8.13
CA ASP A 151 12.04 -39.44 7.43
C ASP A 151 11.04 -39.41 6.27
N LEU A 152 9.87 -38.80 6.48
CA LEU A 152 8.85 -38.66 5.43
C LEU A 152 9.32 -37.72 4.32
N TYR A 153 10.01 -36.63 4.66
CA TYR A 153 10.55 -35.70 3.68
C TYR A 153 11.58 -36.39 2.79
N GLU A 154 12.51 -37.15 3.37
CA GLU A 154 13.50 -37.93 2.62
C GLU A 154 12.86 -38.96 1.70
N ARG A 155 11.80 -39.66 2.16
CA ARG A 155 11.06 -40.62 1.34
C ARG A 155 10.39 -39.95 0.14
N ILE A 156 9.71 -38.83 0.36
CA ILE A 156 9.06 -38.09 -0.72
C ILE A 156 10.09 -37.55 -1.71
N ALA A 157 11.22 -37.01 -1.22
CA ALA A 157 12.30 -36.53 -2.07
C ALA A 157 12.90 -37.66 -2.94
N ALA A 158 13.12 -38.84 -2.36
CA ALA A 158 13.61 -40.01 -3.09
C ALA A 158 12.59 -40.52 -4.11
N GLU A 159 11.30 -40.51 -3.76
CA GLU A 159 10.22 -40.88 -4.67
C GLU A 159 10.13 -39.92 -5.85
N HIS A 160 10.16 -38.60 -5.58
CA HIS A 160 10.19 -37.58 -6.61
C HIS A 160 11.41 -37.76 -7.54
N ALA A 161 12.59 -38.01 -6.99
CA ALA A 161 13.79 -38.27 -7.79
C ALA A 161 13.67 -39.55 -8.66
N ARG A 162 12.98 -40.58 -8.18
CA ARG A 162 12.74 -41.80 -8.97
C ARG A 162 11.78 -41.52 -10.13
N ILE A 163 10.67 -40.82 -9.86
CA ILE A 163 9.69 -40.42 -10.87
C ILE A 163 10.35 -39.50 -11.92
N ALA A 164 11.20 -38.57 -11.49
CA ALA A 164 12.01 -37.72 -12.35
C ALA A 164 12.84 -38.54 -13.35
N ALA A 165 13.58 -39.52 -12.83
CA ALA A 165 14.45 -40.39 -13.62
C ALA A 165 13.64 -41.28 -14.59
N GLU A 166 12.51 -41.83 -14.13
CA GLU A 166 11.58 -42.62 -14.97
C GLU A 166 11.04 -41.76 -16.14
N ARG A 167 10.59 -40.53 -15.86
CA ARG A 167 10.08 -39.60 -16.89
C ARG A 167 11.17 -39.20 -17.89
N LYS A 168 12.39 -38.92 -17.42
CA LYS A 168 13.53 -38.61 -18.28
C LYS A 168 13.98 -39.80 -19.13
N ALA A 169 13.88 -41.03 -18.60
CA ALA A 169 14.17 -42.24 -19.37
C ALA A 169 13.11 -42.51 -20.45
N ALA A 170 11.82 -42.25 -20.15
CA ALA A 170 10.72 -42.39 -21.09
C ALA A 170 10.71 -41.29 -22.17
N ASN A 171 11.09 -40.07 -21.81
CA ASN A 171 11.23 -38.93 -22.72
C ASN A 171 12.56 -38.20 -22.42
N PRO A 172 13.62 -38.42 -23.22
CA PRO A 172 14.93 -37.81 -23.01
C PRO A 172 14.93 -36.27 -23.05
N ASN A 173 13.92 -35.68 -23.69
CA ASN A 173 13.72 -34.23 -23.77
C ASN A 173 12.82 -33.68 -22.65
N TYR A 174 12.45 -34.50 -21.67
CA TYR A 174 11.69 -34.05 -20.50
C TYR A 174 12.61 -33.27 -19.55
N GLU A 175 12.31 -31.99 -19.37
CA GLU A 175 12.89 -31.16 -18.31
C GLU A 175 11.92 -31.12 -17.13
N GLU A 176 12.40 -31.38 -15.92
CA GLU A 176 11.61 -31.13 -14.72
C GLU A 176 11.42 -29.63 -14.54
N ASP A 177 10.17 -29.18 -14.66
CA ASP A 177 9.77 -27.86 -14.22
C ASP A 177 9.87 -27.82 -12.69
N ASN A 178 10.96 -27.23 -12.18
CA ASN A 178 11.22 -27.08 -10.76
C ASN A 178 10.20 -26.19 -10.03
N GLY A 179 9.18 -25.66 -10.74
CA GLY A 179 8.04 -25.03 -10.10
C GLY A 179 8.44 -23.91 -9.13
N LEU A 180 9.53 -23.19 -9.44
CA LEU A 180 9.70 -21.85 -8.91
C LEU A 180 8.56 -21.07 -9.57
N TYR A 181 7.44 -20.95 -8.85
CA TYR A 181 6.26 -20.22 -9.30
C TYR A 181 6.70 -18.79 -9.68
N ASP A 182 7.01 -18.58 -10.95
CA ASP A 182 7.07 -17.25 -11.52
C ASP A 182 5.62 -16.79 -11.66
N SER A 183 5.23 -15.91 -10.74
CA SER A 183 3.89 -15.30 -10.68
C SER A 183 3.56 -14.42 -11.89
N HIS A 184 4.41 -14.38 -12.92
CA HIS A 184 4.26 -13.57 -14.13
C HIS A 184 4.30 -14.39 -15.42
N ARG A 185 3.53 -15.50 -15.48
CA ARG A 185 3.13 -16.07 -16.76
C ARG A 185 1.73 -15.53 -17.12
N PRO A 186 1.56 -14.86 -18.28
CA PRO A 186 0.39 -14.03 -18.59
C PRO A 186 -0.92 -14.81 -18.67
#